data_AF-A0A7J5W4A2-F1
#
_entry.id   AF-A0A7J5W4A2-F1
#
_cell.length_a   1.000
_cell.length_b   1.000
_cell.length_c   1.000
_cell.angle_alpha   90.00
_cell.angle_beta   90.00
_cell.angle_gamma   90.00
#
_symmetry.space_group_name_H-M   'P 1'
#
loop_
_entity.id
_entity.type
_entity.pdbx_description
1 polymer ?
#
loop_
_entity_poly.entity_id
_entity_poly.type
_entity_poly.pdbx_seq_one_letter_code
_entity_poly.pdbx_strand_id
1 'polypeptide(L)'
;MNRLFRIILLLLLLSAISCREKAQHVMPEPIQNTGVQPMDEFNEPLVLLLYPDQKRADSLKQQMGIENFYASSDENSIHYQELRKVLSESGIKVVSGESLRYRFISDNGAITETDLSRIGSPWQVIIFNGTDSPVLVSPDKAAGKLKEFFPEVKTEKQTIRVKRPKKNEASAPTPSLGEFERDDSGALADLPAQKETIIRLIIPAGQQAPADRDETSGIHVINSYISPHRRFWLMFDNDLFSNTDRYYTNGVVLGYSAPGMVNIPANKLMFSLRRNSVVHASISLHHAMFTPFTTKTPPVLVDDRPYASSLFLRYSQTSDDALSGIRLASSIDAGVIGDAALGRYFQKSVHATVPTNDEPLGWETQIRNDLVLNYSVNLQKQLLKSTNAEIYAHGDATLGTLHTRAGMGINAIAGLFAPGLTNLPKDYSDLQKVQRDWQYGIRGGLEFRLIGYDATLQGGIFNKENIYALKPEEIERMVAAMHLGIFARYRKLGISISQYYLSPEFKEGKQHLWGQIGLEYGW
;
A
#
# COMPACT_ATOMS: atom_id res chain seq x y z
N MET A 1 8.20 -27.91 -17.38
CA MET A 1 7.51 -27.44 -16.16
C MET A 1 8.39 -27.39 -14.88
N ASN A 2 9.46 -28.20 -14.74
CA ASN A 2 10.17 -28.33 -13.45
C ASN A 2 11.27 -27.32 -13.10
N ARG A 3 11.77 -26.47 -14.02
CA ARG A 3 12.87 -25.53 -13.70
C ARG A 3 12.39 -24.18 -13.16
N LEU A 4 11.28 -23.63 -13.68
CA LEU A 4 10.74 -22.35 -13.23
C LEU A 4 10.06 -22.47 -11.85
N PHE A 5 9.36 -23.59 -11.60
CA PHE A 5 8.78 -23.89 -10.28
C PHE A 5 9.89 -24.08 -9.23
N ARG A 6 11.04 -24.67 -9.59
CA ARG A 6 12.20 -24.77 -8.69
C ARG A 6 12.88 -23.43 -8.43
N ILE A 7 12.89 -22.50 -9.38
CA ILE A 7 13.46 -21.15 -9.18
C ILE A 7 12.53 -20.30 -8.29
N ILE A 8 11.22 -20.39 -8.50
CA ILE A 8 10.22 -19.72 -7.65
C ILE A 8 10.20 -20.34 -6.24
N LEU A 9 10.33 -21.67 -6.12
CA LEU A 9 10.46 -22.35 -4.84
C LEU A 9 11.83 -22.07 -4.18
N LEU A 10 12.91 -21.88 -4.94
CA LEU A 10 14.21 -21.44 -4.40
C LEU A 10 14.12 -20.01 -3.86
N LEU A 11 13.44 -19.09 -4.55
CA LEU A 11 13.22 -17.72 -4.09
C LEU A 11 12.31 -17.66 -2.86
N LEU A 12 11.37 -18.60 -2.72
CA LEU A 12 10.53 -18.78 -1.52
C LEU A 12 11.23 -19.53 -0.37
N LEU A 13 12.26 -20.34 -0.66
CA LEU A 13 13.05 -21.06 0.36
C LEU A 13 14.26 -20.26 0.85
N LEU A 14 14.82 -19.37 0.02
CA LEU A 14 15.90 -18.45 0.41
C LEU A 14 15.43 -17.34 1.37
N SER A 15 14.13 -17.15 1.55
CA SER A 15 13.56 -16.27 2.58
C SER A 15 13.23 -16.99 3.90
N ALA A 16 13.51 -18.29 4.03
CA ALA A 16 13.03 -19.10 5.15
C ALA A 16 14.08 -19.98 5.86
N ILE A 17 15.39 -19.77 5.66
CA ILE A 17 16.43 -20.53 6.37
C ILE A 17 17.54 -19.62 6.88
N SER A 18 17.45 -19.23 8.15
CA SER A 18 18.60 -19.28 9.05
C SER A 18 18.13 -19.49 10.49
N CYS A 19 18.96 -20.22 11.24
CA CYS A 19 18.60 -21.02 12.40
C CYS A 19 18.15 -20.25 13.66
N ARG A 20 17.27 -20.96 14.35
CA ARG A 20 16.73 -20.84 15.70
C ARG A 20 17.80 -20.79 16.80
N GLU A 21 17.60 -19.94 17.79
CA GLU A 21 17.96 -20.22 19.19
C GLU A 21 16.85 -19.76 20.13
N LYS A 22 16.46 -20.62 21.07
CA LYS A 22 15.38 -20.42 22.04
C LYS A 22 15.90 -19.57 23.20
N ALA A 23 15.17 -18.53 23.60
CA ALA A 23 15.25 -17.98 24.95
C ALA A 23 13.88 -18.11 25.63
N GLN A 24 13.86 -18.70 26.83
CA GLN A 24 12.69 -18.81 27.70
C GLN A 24 12.35 -17.44 28.27
N HIS A 25 11.12 -16.96 28.06
CA HIS A 25 10.60 -15.78 28.75
C HIS A 25 9.95 -16.19 30.09
N VAL A 26 10.49 -15.68 31.18
CA VAL A 26 9.82 -15.58 32.48
C VAL A 26 9.21 -14.17 32.57
N MET A 27 7.92 -14.09 32.86
CA MET A 27 7.19 -12.83 33.11
C MET A 27 7.55 -12.28 34.50
N PRO A 28 7.83 -10.99 34.68
CA PRO A 28 7.75 -10.35 35.99
C PRO A 28 6.35 -9.76 36.24
N GLU A 29 5.88 -9.91 37.49
CA GLU A 29 4.67 -9.30 38.03
C GLU A 29 4.75 -7.76 38.12
N PRO A 30 3.61 -7.04 38.13
CA PRO A 30 3.58 -5.58 38.10
C PRO A 30 3.87 -4.96 39.47
N ILE A 31 4.82 -4.03 39.53
CA ILE A 31 5.11 -3.21 40.71
C ILE A 31 4.25 -1.92 40.66
N GLN A 32 3.66 -1.60 41.81
CA GLN A 32 2.79 -0.45 42.04
C GLN A 32 3.52 0.91 41.94
N ASN A 33 2.83 1.88 41.35
CA ASN A 33 3.25 3.28 41.18
C ASN A 33 3.32 4.04 42.52
N THR A 34 4.48 4.64 42.82
CA THR A 34 4.61 5.81 43.70
C THR A 34 5.17 6.98 42.90
N GLY A 35 4.46 8.11 42.93
CA GLY A 35 4.71 9.29 42.10
C GLY A 35 6.02 10.03 42.40
N VAL A 36 7.11 9.55 41.81
CA VAL A 36 8.35 10.30 41.57
C VAL A 36 8.58 10.24 40.06
N GLN A 37 8.92 11.36 39.41
CA GLN A 37 9.30 11.29 37.99
C GLN A 37 10.47 10.30 37.85
N PRO A 38 10.40 9.32 36.92
CA PRO A 38 11.45 8.33 36.79
C PRO A 38 12.75 9.03 36.44
N MET A 39 13.77 8.81 37.28
CA MET A 39 15.12 9.27 37.03
C MET A 39 15.90 8.04 36.60
N ASP A 40 16.35 8.04 35.35
CA ASP A 40 17.10 6.91 34.81
C ASP A 40 18.53 6.95 35.38
N GLU A 41 18.91 5.85 36.01
CA GLU A 41 20.21 5.67 36.65
C GLU A 41 21.09 4.75 35.80
N PHE A 42 22.34 5.15 35.58
CA PHE A 42 23.31 4.41 34.78
C PHE A 42 24.64 4.26 35.52
N ASN A 43 25.20 3.06 35.49
CA ASN A 43 26.43 2.68 36.19
C ASN A 43 27.42 1.93 35.29
N GLU A 44 27.25 2.01 33.97
CA GLU A 44 28.13 1.38 32.98
C GLU A 44 28.41 2.34 31.80
N PRO A 45 29.50 2.16 31.04
CA PRO A 45 29.81 3.01 29.89
C PRO A 45 28.69 2.98 28.84
N LEU A 46 28.20 4.16 28.45
CA LEU A 46 27.13 4.29 27.47
C LEU A 46 27.14 5.62 26.72
N VAL A 47 26.45 5.62 25.59
CA VAL A 47 26.11 6.82 24.83
C VAL A 47 24.60 6.97 24.80
N LEU A 48 24.09 8.06 25.37
CA LEU A 48 22.66 8.34 25.48
C LEU A 48 22.24 9.35 24.43
N LEU A 49 21.34 8.95 23.53
CA LEU A 49 20.74 9.81 22.51
C LEU A 49 19.43 10.37 23.04
N LEU A 50 19.37 11.69 23.20
CA LEU A 50 18.26 12.38 23.86
C LEU A 50 17.26 12.94 22.86
N TYR A 51 15.99 12.65 23.08
CA TYR A 51 14.88 13.15 22.27
C TYR A 51 13.98 14.07 23.09
N PRO A 52 13.28 15.04 22.47
CA PRO A 52 12.26 15.80 23.18
C PRO A 52 11.15 14.87 23.67
N ASP A 53 10.80 14.98 24.95
CA ASP A 53 9.58 14.39 25.48
C ASP A 53 8.33 14.98 24.79
N GLN A 54 7.17 14.35 25.01
CA GLN A 54 5.93 14.75 24.35
C GLN A 54 5.57 16.23 24.60
N LYS A 55 5.69 16.72 25.84
CA LYS A 55 5.34 18.11 26.21
C LYS A 55 6.25 19.12 25.53
N ARG A 56 7.54 18.80 25.44
CA ARG A 56 8.56 19.65 24.84
C ARG A 56 8.50 19.60 23.32
N ALA A 57 8.21 18.44 22.74
CA ALA A 57 7.95 18.29 21.30
C ALA A 57 6.77 19.16 20.86
N ASP A 58 5.67 19.14 21.62
CA ASP A 58 4.49 19.95 21.30
C ASP A 58 4.75 21.45 21.48
N SER A 59 5.49 21.84 22.53
CA SER A 59 5.92 23.23 22.73
C SER A 59 6.83 23.71 21.60
N LEU A 60 7.74 22.87 21.10
CA LEU A 60 8.64 23.22 20.01
C LEU A 60 7.90 23.32 18.68
N LYS A 61 6.98 22.40 18.38
CA LYS A 61 6.10 22.50 17.19
C LYS A 61 5.33 23.81 17.15
N GLN A 62 4.86 24.30 18.31
CA GLN A 62 4.19 25.60 18.42
C GLN A 62 5.15 26.79 18.21
N GLN A 63 6.39 26.70 18.71
CA GLN A 63 7.36 27.80 18.64
C GLN A 63 8.04 27.94 17.28
N MET A 64 8.47 26.84 16.67
CA MET A 64 9.24 26.85 15.42
C MET A 64 8.42 26.50 14.19
N GLY A 65 7.18 26.05 14.37
CA GLY A 65 6.32 25.53 13.32
C GLY A 65 6.58 24.04 13.05
N ILE A 66 5.51 23.32 12.71
CA ILE A 66 5.51 21.86 12.53
C ILE A 66 6.54 21.42 11.48
N GLU A 67 6.63 22.13 10.35
CA GLU A 67 7.59 21.80 9.28
C GLU A 67 9.05 21.95 9.71
N ASN A 68 9.38 23.00 10.47
CA ASN A 68 10.74 23.21 10.94
C ASN A 68 11.10 22.22 12.06
N PHE A 69 10.15 21.87 12.93
CA PHE A 69 10.36 20.86 13.96
C PHE A 69 10.76 19.52 13.34
N TYR A 70 10.02 19.06 12.33
CA TYR A 70 10.34 17.81 11.65
C TYR A 70 11.63 17.92 10.82
N ALA A 71 11.89 19.05 10.14
CA ALA A 71 13.16 19.24 9.45
C ALA A 71 14.37 19.16 10.41
N SER A 72 14.27 19.76 11.61
CA SER A 72 15.31 19.64 12.64
C SER A 72 15.39 18.24 13.25
N SER A 73 14.26 17.54 13.41
CA SER A 73 14.25 16.14 13.85
C SER A 73 14.94 15.22 12.84
N ASP A 74 14.67 15.41 11.56
CA ASP A 74 15.26 14.64 10.46
C ASP A 74 16.78 14.89 10.37
N GLU A 75 17.21 16.15 10.49
CA GLU A 75 18.62 16.53 10.51
C GLU A 75 19.38 15.88 11.69
N ASN A 76 18.81 15.93 12.90
CA ASN A 76 19.42 15.28 14.07
C ASN A 76 19.40 13.75 13.99
N SER A 77 18.40 13.17 13.32
CA SER A 77 18.31 11.73 13.11
C SER A 77 19.45 11.19 12.24
N ILE A 78 19.93 11.98 11.26
CA ILE A 78 21.11 11.63 10.45
C ILE A 78 22.35 11.45 11.34
N HIS A 79 22.58 12.39 12.27
CA HIS A 79 23.70 12.32 13.20
C HIS A 79 23.58 11.15 14.19
N TYR A 80 22.37 10.87 14.68
CA TYR A 80 22.13 9.69 15.53
C TYR A 80 22.36 8.37 14.81
N GLN A 81 22.02 8.27 13.53
CA GLN A 81 22.34 7.11 12.72
C GLN A 81 23.86 6.96 12.51
N GLU A 82 24.58 8.05 12.25
CA GLU A 82 26.04 8.04 12.14
C GLU A 82 26.68 7.53 13.44
N LEU A 83 26.24 8.04 14.60
CA LEU A 83 26.74 7.61 15.91
C LEU A 83 26.46 6.14 16.19
N ARG A 84 25.23 5.66 15.91
CA ARG A 84 24.88 4.24 16.10
C ARG A 84 25.72 3.34 15.22
N LYS A 85 25.97 3.72 13.97
CA LYS A 85 26.84 2.97 13.06
C LYS A 85 28.26 2.88 13.62
N VAL A 86 28.82 4.02 14.03
CA VAL A 86 30.17 4.11 14.60
C VAL A 86 30.31 3.29 15.89
N LEU A 87 29.28 3.27 16.73
CA LEU A 87 29.29 2.56 18.02
C LEU A 87 28.89 1.08 17.92
N SER A 88 28.20 0.67 16.84
CA SER A 88 27.85 -0.73 16.60
C SER A 88 29.08 -1.62 16.40
N GLU A 89 30.20 -1.04 15.94
CA GLU A 89 31.48 -1.73 15.74
C GLU A 89 32.35 -1.75 17.01
N SER A 90 32.03 -0.94 18.04
CA SER A 90 32.83 -0.78 19.26
C SER A 90 32.26 -1.47 20.50
N GLY A 91 31.05 -2.05 20.42
CA GLY A 91 30.43 -2.77 21.54
C GLY A 91 29.94 -1.87 22.70
N ILE A 92 29.98 -0.55 22.54
CA ILE A 92 29.52 0.41 23.55
C ILE A 92 27.99 0.49 23.53
N LYS A 93 27.36 0.44 24.71
CA LYS A 93 25.90 0.48 24.84
C LYS A 93 25.36 1.84 24.39
N VAL A 94 24.45 1.83 23.42
CA VAL A 94 23.76 3.04 22.96
C VAL A 94 22.31 3.01 23.43
N VAL A 95 21.93 3.96 24.27
CA VAL A 95 20.59 4.06 24.85
C VAL A 95 19.89 5.29 24.29
N SER A 96 18.57 5.26 24.20
CA SER A 96 17.77 6.45 23.88
C SER A 96 16.91 6.82 25.07
N GLY A 97 16.81 8.12 25.35
CA GLY A 97 16.11 8.62 26.51
C GLY A 97 15.35 9.91 26.23
N GLU A 98 14.27 10.10 26.97
CA GLU A 98 13.38 11.27 26.90
C GLU A 98 13.27 12.00 28.24
N SER A 99 13.95 11.48 29.27
CA SER A 99 13.94 12.01 30.64
C SER A 99 14.69 13.34 30.74
N LEU A 100 14.25 14.20 31.67
CA LEU A 100 14.89 15.50 31.91
C LEU A 100 16.03 15.43 32.93
N ARG A 101 16.11 14.32 33.69
CA ARG A 101 17.12 14.10 34.71
C ARG A 101 17.71 12.72 34.59
N TYR A 102 19.03 12.67 34.67
CA TYR A 102 19.80 11.44 34.62
C TYR A 102 20.78 11.40 35.77
N ARG A 103 20.97 10.21 36.33
CA ARG A 103 21.98 9.96 37.35
C ARG A 103 23.02 8.98 36.81
N PHE A 104 24.29 9.37 36.88
CA PHE A 104 25.42 8.54 36.47
C PHE A 104 26.27 8.22 37.70
N ILE A 105 26.63 6.95 37.86
CA ILE A 105 27.48 6.46 38.94
C ILE A 105 28.79 5.99 38.32
N SER A 106 29.88 6.68 38.62
CA SER A 106 31.23 6.30 38.19
C SER A 106 31.75 5.10 38.99
N ASP A 107 32.72 4.37 38.43
CA ASP A 107 33.34 3.18 39.06
C ASP A 107 33.95 3.46 40.45
N ASN A 108 34.34 4.71 40.72
CA ASN A 108 34.85 5.14 42.03
C ASN A 108 33.74 5.51 43.04
N GLY A 109 32.46 5.32 42.68
CA GLY A 109 31.28 5.65 43.48
C GLY A 109 30.84 7.11 43.39
N ALA A 110 31.45 7.94 42.54
CA ALA A 110 31.02 9.33 42.35
C ALA A 110 29.68 9.39 41.61
N ILE A 111 28.74 10.19 42.13
CA ILE A 111 27.41 10.37 41.54
C ILE A 111 27.36 11.73 40.83
N THR A 112 27.01 11.72 39.55
CA THR A 112 26.76 12.93 38.75
C THR A 112 25.31 12.98 38.31
N GLU A 113 24.58 14.02 38.69
CA GLU A 113 23.20 14.27 38.23
C GLU A 113 23.19 15.35 37.14
N THR A 114 22.53 15.05 36.01
CA THR A 114 22.42 15.98 34.88
C THR A 114 20.97 16.43 34.74
N ASP A 115 20.70 17.73 34.87
CA ASP A 115 19.38 18.34 34.64
C ASP A 115 19.34 19.05 33.28
N LEU A 116 18.48 18.56 32.39
CA LEU A 116 18.34 19.00 31.00
C LEU A 116 17.21 20.03 30.79
N SER A 117 16.56 20.48 31.88
CA SER A 117 15.43 21.42 31.81
C SER A 117 15.79 22.78 31.22
N ARG A 118 17.07 23.19 31.30
CA ARG A 118 17.55 24.52 30.88
C ARG A 118 18.28 24.55 29.54
N ILE A 119 18.40 23.41 28.84
CA ILE A 119 19.16 23.34 27.58
C ILE A 119 18.30 23.86 26.42
N GLY A 120 18.89 24.59 25.46
CA GLY A 120 18.15 25.18 24.34
C GLY A 120 17.64 24.17 23.30
N SER A 121 18.41 23.13 22.98
CA SER A 121 18.02 22.07 22.03
C SER A 121 17.68 20.77 22.77
N PRO A 122 16.53 20.13 22.49
CA PRO A 122 16.16 18.87 23.12
C PRO A 122 16.94 17.68 22.57
N TRP A 123 17.50 17.80 21.35
CA TRP A 123 18.37 16.79 20.76
C TRP A 123 19.78 17.00 21.27
N GLN A 124 20.23 16.07 22.10
CA GLN A 124 21.56 16.05 22.68
C GLN A 124 22.10 14.62 22.70
N VAL A 125 23.39 14.49 22.99
CA VAL A 125 24.05 13.22 23.25
C VAL A 125 24.79 13.34 24.58
N ILE A 126 24.58 12.39 25.48
CA ILE A 126 25.43 12.24 26.67
C ILE A 126 26.40 11.09 26.41
N ILE A 127 27.69 11.35 26.64
CA ILE A 127 28.76 10.35 26.55
C ILE A 127 29.25 10.09 27.97
N PHE A 128 29.16 8.83 28.41
CA PHE A 128 29.63 8.40 29.73
C PHE A 128 30.56 7.19 29.56
N ASN A 129 31.80 7.28 30.05
CA ASN A 129 32.80 6.23 29.91
C ASN A 129 32.91 5.31 31.14
N GLY A 130 32.02 5.44 32.12
CA GLY A 130 32.04 4.65 33.36
C GLY A 130 32.94 5.23 34.47
N THR A 131 33.93 6.06 34.13
CA THR A 131 34.94 6.55 35.07
C THR A 131 34.81 8.04 35.34
N ASP A 132 34.71 8.85 34.29
CA ASP A 132 34.66 10.31 34.34
C ASP A 132 33.23 10.83 34.36
N SER A 133 33.05 12.11 34.69
CA SER A 133 31.73 12.75 34.62
C SER A 133 31.18 12.73 33.19
N PRO A 134 29.87 12.46 33.02
CA PRO A 134 29.21 12.44 31.71
C PRO A 134 29.33 13.78 30.98
N VAL A 135 29.58 13.74 29.67
CA VAL A 135 29.68 14.94 28.83
C VAL A 135 28.49 15.06 27.90
N LEU A 136 27.85 16.22 27.93
CA LEU A 136 26.76 16.60 27.05
C LEU A 136 27.30 17.28 25.78
N VAL A 137 26.90 16.78 24.61
CA VAL A 137 27.33 17.28 23.31
C VAL A 137 26.17 17.32 22.31
N SER A 138 26.23 18.23 21.35
CA SER A 138 25.25 18.28 20.27
C SER A 138 25.46 17.12 19.27
N PRO A 139 24.40 16.64 18.59
CA PRO A 139 24.47 15.47 17.71
C PRO A 139 25.54 15.59 16.62
N ASP A 140 25.71 16.77 16.02
CA ASP A 140 26.70 17.08 14.97
C ASP A 140 28.17 16.99 15.45
N LYS A 141 28.40 17.17 16.75
CA LYS A 141 29.76 17.15 17.36
C LYS A 141 30.07 15.86 18.10
N ALA A 142 29.06 15.05 18.37
CA ALA A 142 29.18 13.83 19.15
C ALA A 142 30.21 12.85 18.55
N ALA A 143 30.23 12.68 17.23
CA ALA A 143 31.13 11.74 16.56
C ALA A 143 32.62 12.09 16.74
N GLY A 144 32.94 13.39 16.80
CA GLY A 144 34.29 13.86 17.09
C GLY A 144 34.69 13.64 18.54
N LYS A 145 33.77 13.85 19.48
CA LYS A 145 33.98 13.70 20.92
C LYS A 145 34.10 12.24 21.37
N LEU A 146 33.46 11.30 20.68
CA LEU A 146 33.58 9.88 20.97
C LEU A 146 35.03 9.37 20.94
N LYS A 147 35.89 9.92 20.08
CA LYS A 147 37.31 9.52 19.99
C LYS A 147 38.14 9.88 21.22
N GLU A 148 37.75 10.92 21.94
CA GLU A 148 38.44 11.35 23.17
C GLU A 148 38.10 10.44 24.35
N PHE A 149 36.87 9.92 24.39
CA PHE A 149 36.36 9.08 25.48
C PHE A 149 36.52 7.58 25.20
N PHE A 150 36.59 7.19 23.92
CA PHE A 150 36.70 5.81 23.47
C PHE A 150 37.71 5.71 22.30
N PRO A 151 39.02 5.54 22.59
CA PRO A 151 40.08 5.60 21.58
C PRO A 151 40.06 4.45 20.55
N GLU A 152 39.24 3.41 20.75
CA GLU A 152 39.12 2.24 19.87
C GLU A 152 38.17 2.46 18.66
N VAL A 153 37.46 3.60 18.63
CA VAL A 153 36.41 3.89 17.64
C VAL A 153 36.98 4.56 16.37
N LYS A 154 36.82 3.93 15.19
CA LYS A 154 37.22 4.50 13.88
C LYS A 154 36.04 5.19 13.18
N THR A 155 36.26 6.37 12.56
CA THR A 155 35.20 7.13 11.86
C THR A 155 35.73 7.68 10.54
N GLU A 156 35.10 7.33 9.42
CA GLU A 156 35.30 7.96 8.10
C GLU A 156 34.28 9.09 7.88
N LYS A 157 34.74 10.26 7.41
CA LYS A 157 33.87 11.41 7.09
C LYS A 157 33.26 11.24 5.69
N GLN A 158 31.93 11.17 5.59
CA GLN A 158 31.22 11.42 4.33
C GLN A 158 30.22 12.56 4.49
N THR A 159 30.43 13.65 3.74
CA THR A 159 29.61 14.86 3.76
C THR A 159 28.53 14.77 2.69
N ILE A 160 27.25 14.67 3.07
CA ILE A 160 26.12 14.74 2.13
C ILE A 160 25.53 16.16 2.17
N ARG A 161 25.45 16.83 1.00
CA ARG A 161 24.85 18.17 0.82
C ARG A 161 23.42 18.04 0.27
N VAL A 162 22.45 18.63 0.96
CA VAL A 162 21.05 18.74 0.50
C VAL A 162 20.81 20.12 -0.15
N LYS A 163 20.17 20.16 -1.32
CA LYS A 163 19.71 21.39 -2.01
C LYS A 163 18.18 21.45 -2.01
N ARG A 164 17.60 22.61 -1.64
CA ARG A 164 16.17 22.96 -1.80
C ARG A 164 15.91 23.65 -3.15
N PRO A 165 14.79 23.40 -3.86
CA PRO A 165 14.34 24.23 -4.97
C PRO A 165 13.36 25.34 -4.52
N LYS A 166 13.39 26.46 -5.27
CA LYS A 166 12.60 27.69 -5.07
C LYS A 166 11.22 27.64 -5.74
N LYS A 167 10.29 28.37 -5.12
CA LYS A 167 8.93 28.74 -5.55
C LYS A 167 8.97 29.81 -6.65
N ASN A 168 8.10 29.75 -7.65
CA ASN A 168 7.78 30.88 -8.54
C ASN A 168 6.26 30.98 -8.76
N GLU A 169 5.73 32.19 -8.59
CA GLU A 169 4.39 32.65 -8.96
C GLU A 169 4.37 33.17 -10.40
N ALA A 170 3.25 33.02 -11.11
CA ALA A 170 2.71 34.00 -12.05
C ALA A 170 1.28 33.62 -12.52
N SER A 171 0.47 34.66 -12.71
CA SER A 171 -0.98 34.75 -12.94
C SER A 171 -1.48 34.65 -14.39
N ALA A 172 -2.71 34.13 -14.57
CA ALA A 172 -3.87 34.50 -15.44
C ALA A 172 -3.66 35.01 -16.91
N PRO A 173 -4.64 34.91 -17.87
CA PRO A 173 -6.11 34.87 -17.68
C PRO A 173 -6.96 33.95 -18.62
N THR A 174 -8.25 33.90 -18.28
CA THR A 174 -9.43 33.30 -18.95
C THR A 174 -9.74 33.92 -20.32
N PRO A 175 -10.49 33.20 -21.20
CA PRO A 175 -11.78 33.75 -21.62
C PRO A 175 -12.94 32.75 -21.81
N SER A 176 -14.12 33.25 -21.41
CA SER A 176 -15.51 33.10 -21.88
C SER A 176 -16.06 31.83 -22.56
N LEU A 177 -17.25 31.48 -22.05
CA LEU A 177 -18.29 30.58 -22.53
C LEU A 177 -18.78 30.85 -23.96
N GLY A 178 -19.10 29.76 -24.67
CA GLY A 178 -19.97 29.74 -25.84
C GLY A 178 -20.95 28.57 -25.72
N GLU A 179 -22.24 28.88 -25.71
CA GLU A 179 -23.37 27.96 -25.71
C GLU A 179 -23.46 27.18 -27.02
N PHE A 180 -23.83 25.90 -26.97
CA PHE A 180 -24.42 25.20 -28.11
C PHE A 180 -25.55 24.27 -27.66
N GLU A 181 -26.64 24.39 -28.43
CA GLU A 181 -27.99 23.87 -28.23
C GLU A 181 -28.07 22.34 -28.23
N ARG A 182 -29.02 21.81 -27.47
CA ARG A 182 -29.46 20.41 -27.48
C ARG A 182 -30.51 20.24 -28.58
N ASP A 183 -30.38 19.18 -29.37
CA ASP A 183 -31.44 18.69 -30.26
C ASP A 183 -31.83 17.25 -29.88
N ASP A 184 -33.09 16.95 -30.15
CA ASP A 184 -33.97 16.07 -29.41
C ASP A 184 -33.79 14.55 -29.63
N SER A 185 -34.15 13.84 -28.56
CA SER A 185 -34.27 12.38 -28.46
C SER A 185 -35.48 11.82 -29.22
N GLY A 186 -35.23 10.90 -30.16
CA GLY A 186 -36.25 10.00 -30.72
C GLY A 186 -36.41 8.73 -29.88
N ALA A 187 -37.61 8.53 -29.33
CA ALA A 187 -37.99 7.39 -28.51
C ALA A 187 -38.12 6.09 -29.33
N LEU A 188 -37.49 5.01 -28.87
CA LEU A 188 -37.72 3.64 -29.34
C LEU A 188 -38.73 2.95 -28.42
N ALA A 189 -39.80 2.43 -29.02
CA ALA A 189 -40.92 1.77 -28.33
C ALA A 189 -40.53 0.42 -27.71
N ASP A 190 -41.04 0.17 -26.51
CA ASP A 190 -40.85 -1.06 -25.73
C ASP A 190 -41.49 -2.30 -26.40
N LEU A 191 -40.68 -3.33 -26.64
CA LEU A 191 -41.14 -4.68 -26.97
C LEU A 191 -41.25 -5.54 -25.69
N PRO A 192 -42.23 -6.45 -25.60
CA PRO A 192 -42.51 -7.21 -24.38
C PRO A 192 -41.38 -8.19 -24.01
N ALA A 193 -41.13 -8.33 -22.70
CA ALA A 193 -40.05 -9.12 -22.14
C ALA A 193 -40.17 -10.63 -22.49
N GLN A 194 -39.33 -11.08 -23.43
CA GLN A 194 -39.16 -12.50 -23.73
C GLN A 194 -38.24 -13.18 -22.70
N LYS A 195 -38.50 -14.47 -22.43
CA LYS A 195 -37.76 -15.25 -21.43
C LYS A 195 -36.41 -15.70 -22.01
N GLU A 196 -35.39 -14.86 -21.82
CA GLU A 196 -34.04 -15.09 -22.33
C GLU A 196 -33.35 -16.29 -21.65
N THR A 197 -32.79 -17.20 -22.46
CA THR A 197 -31.90 -18.27 -21.97
C THR A 197 -30.47 -17.98 -22.46
N ILE A 198 -29.53 -17.81 -21.53
CA ILE A 198 -28.13 -17.50 -21.86
C ILE A 198 -27.37 -18.79 -22.13
N ILE A 199 -26.77 -18.92 -23.30
CA ILE A 199 -25.90 -20.03 -23.66
C ILE A 199 -24.46 -19.50 -23.75
N ARG A 200 -23.58 -20.00 -22.87
CA ARG A 200 -22.15 -19.68 -22.92
C ARG A 200 -21.44 -20.72 -23.76
N LEU A 201 -20.77 -20.27 -24.81
CA LEU A 201 -20.10 -21.13 -25.77
C LEU A 201 -18.59 -21.12 -25.50
N ILE A 202 -18.04 -22.32 -25.43
CA ILE A 202 -16.61 -22.55 -25.62
C ILE A 202 -16.47 -22.89 -27.10
N ILE A 203 -15.82 -22.04 -27.88
CA ILE A 203 -15.43 -22.42 -29.24
C ILE A 203 -14.20 -23.33 -29.11
N PRO A 204 -14.22 -24.59 -29.57
CA PRO A 204 -13.01 -25.42 -29.63
C PRO A 204 -12.03 -24.91 -30.69
N ALA A 205 -10.75 -25.20 -30.51
CA ALA A 205 -9.73 -24.84 -31.50
C ALA A 205 -10.06 -25.41 -32.89
N GLY A 206 -10.04 -24.54 -33.91
CA GLY A 206 -10.34 -24.90 -35.30
C GLY A 206 -11.83 -24.88 -35.69
N GLN A 207 -12.73 -24.50 -34.79
CA GLN A 207 -14.16 -24.32 -35.10
C GLN A 207 -14.53 -22.85 -35.30
N GLN A 208 -15.50 -22.60 -36.18
CA GLN A 208 -16.08 -21.27 -36.40
C GLN A 208 -17.07 -20.93 -35.29
N ALA A 209 -17.17 -19.64 -34.95
CA ALA A 209 -18.24 -19.18 -34.09
C ALA A 209 -19.59 -19.42 -34.79
N PRO A 210 -20.63 -19.89 -34.08
CA PRO A 210 -21.96 -19.89 -34.67
C PRO A 210 -22.33 -18.47 -35.08
N ALA A 211 -22.82 -18.29 -36.31
CA ALA A 211 -23.33 -17.00 -36.77
C ALA A 211 -24.39 -16.49 -35.78
N ASP A 212 -24.43 -15.18 -35.54
CA ASP A 212 -25.57 -14.54 -34.87
C ASP A 212 -26.81 -14.90 -35.68
N ARG A 213 -27.57 -15.88 -35.18
CA ARG A 213 -28.76 -16.35 -35.86
C ARG A 213 -29.83 -15.31 -35.62
N ASP A 214 -30.07 -14.46 -36.61
CA ASP A 214 -31.30 -13.70 -36.69
C ASP A 214 -32.48 -14.68 -36.75
N GLU A 215 -33.41 -14.48 -35.83
CA GLU A 215 -34.39 -15.47 -35.41
C GLU A 215 -35.61 -15.50 -36.33
N THR A 216 -35.78 -16.62 -37.02
CA THR A 216 -37.09 -17.07 -37.50
C THR A 216 -37.80 -17.96 -36.47
N SER A 217 -37.18 -18.25 -35.32
CA SER A 217 -37.66 -19.24 -34.35
C SER A 217 -38.21 -18.67 -33.04
N GLY A 218 -38.22 -17.35 -32.83
CA GLY A 218 -38.70 -16.74 -31.58
C GLY A 218 -37.91 -17.14 -30.33
N ILE A 219 -36.64 -17.52 -30.49
CA ILE A 219 -35.72 -17.90 -29.42
C ILE A 219 -34.47 -17.02 -29.54
N HIS A 220 -34.35 -16.01 -28.68
CA HIS A 220 -33.17 -15.16 -28.60
C HIS A 220 -31.94 -15.94 -28.14
N VAL A 221 -31.12 -16.39 -29.10
CA VAL A 221 -29.84 -17.05 -28.82
C VAL A 221 -28.82 -15.97 -28.50
N ILE A 222 -28.61 -15.80 -27.20
CA ILE A 222 -27.62 -14.86 -26.71
C ILE A 222 -26.25 -15.54 -26.67
N ASN A 223 -25.36 -15.16 -27.58
CA ASN A 223 -24.00 -15.68 -27.64
C ASN A 223 -23.10 -14.93 -26.64
N SER A 224 -22.59 -15.64 -25.63
CA SER A 224 -21.42 -15.20 -24.86
C SER A 224 -20.29 -16.22 -25.00
N TYR A 225 -19.07 -15.72 -25.18
CA TYR A 225 -17.88 -16.55 -25.41
C TYR A 225 -16.99 -16.58 -24.18
N ILE A 226 -16.40 -17.74 -23.89
CA ILE A 226 -15.42 -17.85 -22.82
C ILE A 226 -14.04 -17.59 -23.42
N SER A 227 -13.30 -16.64 -22.84
CA SER A 227 -11.92 -16.37 -23.28
C SER A 227 -11.05 -17.60 -23.06
N PRO A 228 -10.26 -18.04 -24.06
CA PRO A 228 -9.36 -19.19 -23.95
C PRO A 228 -8.06 -18.86 -23.19
N HIS A 229 -7.80 -17.56 -22.94
CA HIS A 229 -6.52 -17.10 -22.42
C HIS A 229 -6.32 -17.51 -20.97
N ARG A 230 -5.12 -17.97 -20.66
CA ARG A 230 -4.68 -18.20 -19.30
C ARG A 230 -3.69 -17.12 -18.93
N ARG A 231 -3.83 -16.56 -17.74
CA ARG A 231 -2.93 -15.52 -17.25
C ARG A 231 -2.64 -15.73 -15.78
N PHE A 232 -1.36 -15.65 -15.46
CA PHE A 232 -0.84 -15.49 -14.12
C PHE A 232 -0.30 -14.07 -13.95
N TRP A 233 -0.51 -13.45 -12.80
CA TRP A 233 0.12 -12.16 -12.50
C TRP A 233 0.49 -12.06 -11.03
N LEU A 234 1.54 -11.28 -10.78
CA LEU A 234 2.01 -10.90 -9.46
C LEU A 234 2.15 -9.38 -9.45
N MET A 235 1.59 -8.74 -8.44
CA MET A 235 1.74 -7.31 -8.21
C MET A 235 2.31 -7.11 -6.80
N PHE A 236 3.30 -6.25 -6.71
CA PHE A 236 3.94 -5.87 -5.47
C PHE A 236 3.86 -4.36 -5.35
N ASP A 237 3.19 -3.92 -4.29
CA ASP A 237 3.08 -2.52 -3.92
C ASP A 237 4.01 -2.27 -2.75
N ASN A 238 4.72 -1.16 -2.81
CA ASN A 238 5.53 -0.72 -1.69
C ASN A 238 5.69 0.80 -1.77
N ASP A 239 5.93 1.42 -0.63
CA ASP A 239 6.36 2.81 -0.53
C ASP A 239 7.85 2.97 -0.96
N LEU A 240 8.21 2.40 -2.11
CA LEU A 240 9.56 2.30 -2.67
C LEU A 240 10.24 3.65 -2.94
N PHE A 241 9.45 4.71 -3.15
CA PHE A 241 9.97 6.01 -3.56
C PHE A 241 10.06 7.03 -2.41
N SER A 242 9.36 6.80 -1.30
CA SER A 242 9.39 7.67 -0.12
C SER A 242 10.12 7.01 1.07
N ASN A 243 10.15 5.68 1.13
CA ASN A 243 10.73 4.89 2.21
C ASN A 243 10.25 5.34 3.60
N THR A 244 8.97 5.74 3.69
CA THR A 244 8.39 6.28 4.94
C THR A 244 7.62 5.24 5.75
N ASP A 245 7.28 4.09 5.15
CA ASP A 245 6.39 3.08 5.74
C ASP A 245 5.12 3.70 6.32
N ARG A 246 4.55 4.66 5.59
CA ARG A 246 3.37 5.41 5.99
C ARG A 246 2.14 4.89 5.28
N TYR A 247 1.02 4.85 5.99
CA TYR A 247 -0.31 4.57 5.46
C TYR A 247 -0.34 3.23 4.73
N TYR A 248 -0.62 3.20 3.43
CA TYR A 248 -0.48 1.97 2.65
C TYR A 248 1.00 1.69 2.39
N THR A 249 1.61 0.89 3.27
CA THR A 249 3.05 0.56 3.23
C THR A 249 3.35 -0.54 2.22
N ASN A 250 2.50 -1.57 2.15
CA ASN A 250 2.79 -2.74 1.33
C ASN A 250 1.52 -3.47 0.86
N GLY A 251 1.61 -4.05 -0.34
CA GLY A 251 0.59 -4.94 -0.85
C GLY A 251 1.16 -6.00 -1.77
N VAL A 252 0.53 -7.18 -1.76
CA VAL A 252 0.83 -8.29 -2.65
C VAL A 252 -0.45 -8.81 -3.24
N VAL A 253 -0.49 -8.91 -4.58
CA VAL A 253 -1.58 -9.57 -5.30
C VAL A 253 -1.01 -10.68 -6.15
N LEU A 254 -1.47 -11.91 -5.89
CA LEU A 254 -1.16 -13.08 -6.70
C LEU A 254 -2.44 -13.52 -7.40
N GLY A 255 -2.45 -13.58 -8.73
CA GLY A 255 -3.66 -13.88 -9.46
C GLY A 255 -3.50 -14.90 -10.57
N TYR A 256 -4.59 -15.59 -10.84
CA TYR A 256 -4.71 -16.60 -11.88
C TYR A 256 -6.07 -16.53 -12.56
N SER A 257 -6.06 -16.58 -13.88
CA SER A 257 -7.26 -16.65 -14.72
C SER A 257 -7.14 -17.79 -15.72
N ALA A 258 -8.26 -18.46 -15.94
CA ALA A 258 -8.35 -19.56 -16.88
C ALA A 258 -9.80 -19.73 -17.37
N PRO A 259 -10.01 -20.31 -18.56
CA PRO A 259 -11.35 -20.53 -19.11
C PRO A 259 -12.25 -21.32 -18.16
N GLY A 260 -11.71 -22.36 -17.52
CA GLY A 260 -12.47 -23.23 -16.62
C GLY A 260 -12.95 -22.56 -15.33
N MET A 261 -12.43 -21.37 -14.98
CA MET A 261 -12.86 -20.63 -13.79
C MET A 261 -14.35 -20.26 -13.86
N VAL A 262 -14.89 -20.01 -15.06
CA VAL A 262 -16.31 -19.65 -15.25
C VAL A 262 -17.29 -20.75 -14.80
N ASN A 263 -16.80 -21.98 -14.64
CA ASN A 263 -17.60 -23.14 -14.20
C ASN A 263 -17.67 -23.27 -12.67
N ILE A 264 -16.92 -22.46 -11.92
CA ILE A 264 -16.99 -22.47 -10.46
C ILE A 264 -18.38 -22.00 -10.01
N PRO A 265 -19.00 -22.63 -8.98
CA PRO A 265 -20.34 -22.26 -8.51
C PRO A 265 -20.51 -20.78 -8.17
N ALA A 266 -19.48 -20.14 -7.60
CA ALA A 266 -19.45 -18.71 -7.28
C ALA A 266 -19.73 -17.82 -8.51
N ASN A 267 -19.46 -18.30 -9.73
CA ASN A 267 -19.74 -17.57 -10.96
C ASN A 267 -21.23 -17.26 -11.14
N LYS A 268 -22.14 -18.05 -10.53
CA LYS A 268 -23.59 -17.80 -10.59
C LYS A 268 -24.00 -16.51 -9.88
N LEU A 269 -23.17 -16.01 -8.97
CA LEU A 269 -23.40 -14.77 -8.23
C LEU A 269 -22.84 -13.55 -8.96
N MET A 270 -22.11 -13.74 -10.06
CA MET A 270 -21.43 -12.65 -10.76
C MET A 270 -22.36 -11.93 -11.73
N PHE A 271 -22.32 -10.60 -11.72
CA PHE A 271 -22.92 -9.80 -12.79
C PHE A 271 -22.09 -9.92 -14.06
N SER A 272 -22.80 -10.06 -15.19
CA SER A 272 -22.22 -10.30 -16.50
C SER A 272 -23.06 -9.60 -17.55
N LEU A 273 -22.41 -9.03 -18.56
CA LEU A 273 -23.09 -8.68 -19.80
C LEU A 273 -23.65 -9.96 -20.39
N ARG A 274 -24.96 -9.98 -20.59
CA ARG A 274 -25.64 -11.20 -21.03
C ARG A 274 -25.37 -11.46 -22.50
N ARG A 275 -25.29 -10.40 -23.31
CA ARG A 275 -25.26 -10.43 -24.77
C ARG A 275 -23.90 -10.02 -25.32
N ASN A 276 -23.51 -10.67 -26.42
CA ASN A 276 -22.42 -10.25 -27.29
C ASN A 276 -21.13 -9.94 -26.53
N SER A 277 -20.80 -10.81 -25.57
CA SER A 277 -19.69 -10.58 -24.67
C SER A 277 -18.66 -11.71 -24.62
N VAL A 278 -17.41 -11.35 -24.35
CA VAL A 278 -16.34 -12.28 -24.02
C VAL A 278 -16.12 -12.26 -22.51
N VAL A 279 -16.34 -13.41 -21.87
CA VAL A 279 -16.27 -13.61 -20.43
C VAL A 279 -14.94 -14.22 -20.03
N HIS A 280 -14.35 -13.68 -18.96
CA HIS A 280 -13.22 -14.28 -18.26
C HIS A 280 -13.47 -14.31 -16.76
N ALA A 281 -12.98 -15.34 -16.09
CA ALA A 281 -13.05 -15.45 -14.64
C ALA A 281 -11.66 -15.71 -14.06
N SER A 282 -11.46 -15.24 -12.84
CA SER A 282 -10.17 -15.29 -12.16
C SER A 282 -10.29 -15.42 -10.65
N ILE A 283 -9.26 -15.97 -10.06
CA ILE A 283 -9.06 -16.03 -8.61
C ILE A 283 -7.75 -15.33 -8.27
N SER A 284 -7.73 -14.58 -7.16
CA SER A 284 -6.54 -13.89 -6.70
C SER A 284 -6.47 -13.85 -5.19
N LEU A 285 -5.26 -13.92 -4.64
CA LEU A 285 -4.96 -13.70 -3.24
C LEU A 285 -4.44 -12.27 -3.08
N HIS A 286 -5.03 -11.52 -2.15
CA HIS A 286 -4.70 -10.14 -1.84
C HIS A 286 -4.22 -10.05 -0.40
N HIS A 287 -3.06 -9.46 -0.19
CA HIS A 287 -2.54 -9.10 1.12
C HIS A 287 -2.20 -7.61 1.11
N ALA A 288 -2.60 -6.89 2.14
CA ALA A 288 -2.30 -5.47 2.31
C ALA A 288 -1.90 -5.18 3.76
N MET A 289 -1.00 -4.22 3.93
CA MET A 289 -0.53 -3.74 5.23
C MET A 289 -0.66 -2.23 5.30
N PHE A 290 -1.13 -1.76 6.44
CA PHE A 290 -1.38 -0.37 6.73
C PHE A 290 -0.74 0.01 8.06
N THR A 291 -0.09 1.17 8.07
CA THR A 291 0.66 1.68 9.20
C THR A 291 0.33 3.15 9.44
N PRO A 292 0.44 3.65 10.68
CA PRO A 292 0.38 5.08 10.97
C PRO A 292 1.46 5.88 10.20
N PHE A 293 1.49 7.20 10.39
CA PHE A 293 2.51 8.08 9.81
C PHE A 293 3.95 7.69 10.17
N THR A 294 4.16 7.03 11.32
CA THR A 294 5.48 6.52 11.73
C THR A 294 5.35 5.16 12.39
N THR A 295 6.35 4.31 12.17
CA THR A 295 6.48 2.98 12.77
C THR A 295 7.47 2.95 13.95
N LYS A 296 8.08 4.09 14.29
CA LYS A 296 9.17 4.20 15.28
C LYS A 296 8.70 4.51 16.71
N THR A 297 7.46 4.92 16.90
CA THR A 297 6.90 5.32 18.21
C THR A 297 5.71 4.44 18.58
N PRO A 298 5.77 3.62 19.64
CA PRO A 298 4.61 2.89 20.18
C PRO A 298 3.82 3.73 21.23
N PRO A 299 2.58 3.36 21.61
CA PRO A 299 1.80 2.17 21.21
C PRO A 299 0.64 2.44 20.24
N VAL A 300 0.03 3.64 20.29
CA VAL A 300 -1.11 4.07 19.48
C VAL A 300 -0.88 5.53 19.10
N LEU A 301 -1.03 5.87 17.82
CA LEU A 301 -1.04 7.25 17.35
C LEU A 301 -2.49 7.69 17.20
N VAL A 302 -2.98 8.40 18.23
CA VAL A 302 -4.31 9.00 18.23
C VAL A 302 -4.40 10.04 17.10
N ASP A 303 -5.56 10.14 16.48
CA ASP A 303 -5.85 10.98 15.30
C ASP A 303 -5.11 10.58 14.02
N ASP A 304 -4.41 9.43 14.03
CA ASP A 304 -3.79 8.83 12.85
C ASP A 304 -4.50 7.52 12.47
N ARG A 305 -4.09 6.87 11.37
CA ARG A 305 -4.62 5.55 11.01
C ARG A 305 -4.11 4.48 11.98
N PRO A 306 -4.94 3.51 12.40
CA PRO A 306 -4.47 2.36 13.15
C PRO A 306 -3.63 1.44 12.27
N TYR A 307 -2.78 0.61 12.89
CA TYR A 307 -2.21 -0.54 12.20
C TYR A 307 -3.33 -1.46 11.72
N ALA A 308 -3.21 -1.97 10.51
CA ALA A 308 -4.14 -2.95 9.98
C ALA A 308 -3.46 -3.81 8.92
N SER A 309 -3.95 -5.04 8.77
CA SER A 309 -3.60 -5.88 7.64
C SER A 309 -4.81 -6.67 7.20
N SER A 310 -4.95 -6.89 5.89
CA SER A 310 -6.03 -7.69 5.33
C SER A 310 -5.46 -8.78 4.42
N LEU A 311 -6.04 -9.97 4.48
CA LEU A 311 -5.70 -11.12 3.65
C LEU A 311 -6.99 -11.76 3.14
N PHE A 312 -7.22 -11.77 1.83
CA PHE A 312 -8.44 -12.34 1.27
C PHE A 312 -8.23 -12.94 -0.11
N LEU A 313 -9.10 -13.90 -0.44
CA LEU A 313 -9.28 -14.41 -1.80
C LEU A 313 -10.37 -13.61 -2.49
N ARG A 314 -10.08 -13.17 -3.72
CA ARG A 314 -11.03 -12.56 -4.63
C ARG A 314 -11.34 -13.51 -5.76
N TYR A 315 -12.61 -13.87 -5.91
CA TYR A 315 -13.12 -14.45 -7.15
C TYR A 315 -13.76 -13.33 -7.98
N SER A 316 -13.41 -13.23 -9.25
CA SER A 316 -13.96 -12.20 -10.13
C SER A 316 -14.34 -12.76 -11.49
N GLN A 317 -15.35 -12.15 -12.10
CA GLN A 317 -15.74 -12.39 -13.48
C GLN A 317 -15.88 -11.04 -14.18
N THR A 318 -15.36 -10.98 -15.40
CA THR A 318 -15.48 -9.82 -16.28
C THR A 318 -16.08 -10.27 -17.60
N SER A 319 -16.90 -9.42 -18.19
CA SER A 319 -17.49 -9.59 -19.51
C SER A 319 -17.25 -8.35 -20.36
N ASP A 320 -16.69 -8.54 -21.55
CA ASP A 320 -16.34 -7.49 -22.50
C ASP A 320 -17.30 -7.51 -23.68
N ASP A 321 -17.97 -6.40 -23.97
CA ASP A 321 -18.66 -6.17 -25.22
C ASP A 321 -17.93 -5.04 -25.98
N ALA A 322 -17.08 -5.44 -26.92
CA ALA A 322 -16.32 -4.48 -27.72
C ALA A 322 -17.18 -3.71 -28.73
N LEU A 323 -18.36 -4.19 -29.09
CA LEU A 323 -19.26 -3.52 -30.03
C LEU A 323 -19.90 -2.31 -29.35
N SER A 324 -20.45 -2.51 -28.14
CA SER A 324 -20.97 -1.40 -27.34
C SER A 324 -19.87 -0.62 -26.62
N GLY A 325 -18.63 -1.13 -26.59
CA GLY A 325 -17.52 -0.50 -25.87
C GLY A 325 -17.67 -0.61 -24.35
N ILE A 326 -18.34 -1.65 -23.85
CA ILE A 326 -18.65 -1.82 -22.43
C ILE A 326 -17.85 -2.99 -21.85
N ARG A 327 -17.33 -2.81 -20.64
CA ARG A 327 -16.81 -3.89 -19.81
C ARG A 327 -17.52 -3.86 -18.47
N LEU A 328 -18.03 -5.01 -18.02
CA LEU A 328 -18.60 -5.19 -16.70
C LEU A 328 -17.79 -6.23 -15.95
N ALA A 329 -17.33 -5.90 -14.75
CA ALA A 329 -16.69 -6.82 -13.83
C ALA A 329 -17.45 -6.86 -12.51
N SER A 330 -17.53 -8.05 -11.91
CA SER A 330 -17.98 -8.21 -10.54
C SER A 330 -17.08 -9.17 -9.77
N SER A 331 -16.99 -9.00 -8.46
CA SER A 331 -16.18 -9.87 -7.61
C SER A 331 -16.77 -10.09 -6.23
N ILE A 332 -16.40 -11.23 -5.64
CA ILE A 332 -16.59 -11.54 -4.22
C ILE A 332 -15.22 -11.68 -3.58
N ASP A 333 -15.06 -11.03 -2.43
CA ASP A 333 -13.88 -11.16 -1.58
C ASP A 333 -14.26 -11.93 -0.32
N ALA A 334 -13.41 -12.87 0.09
CA ALA A 334 -13.56 -13.63 1.31
C ALA A 334 -12.20 -13.80 2.02
N GLY A 335 -12.12 -13.40 3.29
CA GLY A 335 -10.88 -13.47 4.04
C GLY A 335 -10.98 -12.86 5.43
N VAL A 336 -9.89 -12.24 5.88
CA VAL A 336 -9.75 -11.67 7.23
C VAL A 336 -9.03 -10.33 7.21
N ILE A 337 -9.34 -9.50 8.21
CA ILE A 337 -8.57 -8.32 8.62
C ILE A 337 -8.01 -8.58 10.03
N GLY A 338 -6.88 -7.98 10.37
CA GLY A 338 -6.24 -8.01 11.70
C GLY A 338 -5.04 -8.96 11.80
N ASP A 339 -4.70 -9.40 13.01
CA ASP A 339 -3.58 -10.33 13.30
C ASP A 339 -3.58 -11.57 12.39
N ALA A 340 -4.76 -12.12 12.07
CA ALA A 340 -4.93 -13.30 11.23
C ALA A 340 -4.52 -13.06 9.76
N ALA A 341 -4.42 -11.80 9.33
CA ALA A 341 -3.89 -11.43 8.03
C ALA A 341 -2.35 -11.46 7.97
N LEU A 342 -1.66 -11.66 9.11
CA LEU A 342 -0.21 -11.85 9.23
C LEU A 342 0.68 -10.63 8.90
N GLY A 343 0.11 -9.42 8.81
CA GLY A 343 0.86 -8.21 8.49
C GLY A 343 2.07 -7.97 9.40
N ARG A 344 1.89 -8.07 10.73
CA ARG A 344 2.97 -7.97 11.73
C ARG A 344 4.13 -8.91 11.42
N TYR A 345 3.82 -10.18 11.13
CA TYR A 345 4.83 -11.19 10.87
C TYR A 345 5.62 -10.86 9.60
N PHE A 346 4.91 -10.50 8.52
CA PHE A 346 5.55 -10.18 7.24
C PHE A 346 6.42 -8.93 7.32
N GLN A 347 5.92 -7.82 7.88
CA GLN A 347 6.70 -6.59 7.97
C GLN A 347 7.94 -6.77 8.86
N LYS A 348 7.78 -7.41 10.04
CA LYS A 348 8.93 -7.69 10.91
C LYS A 348 9.96 -8.61 10.24
N SER A 349 9.51 -9.62 9.48
CA SER A 349 10.43 -10.52 8.76
C SER A 349 11.25 -9.80 7.69
N VAL A 350 10.61 -8.92 6.91
CA VAL A 350 11.30 -8.12 5.89
C VAL A 350 12.29 -7.15 6.55
N HIS A 351 11.89 -6.45 7.61
CA HIS A 351 12.75 -5.51 8.32
C HIS A 351 13.93 -6.21 9.00
N ALA A 352 13.73 -7.39 9.57
CA ALA A 352 14.81 -8.18 10.15
C ALA A 352 15.83 -8.69 9.12
N THR A 353 15.41 -8.87 7.86
CA THR A 353 16.28 -9.36 6.78
C THR A 353 17.07 -8.23 6.11
N VAL A 354 16.62 -6.98 6.23
CA VAL A 354 17.23 -5.80 5.60
C VAL A 354 17.93 -4.96 6.68
N PRO A 355 19.29 -4.96 6.76
CA PRO A 355 20.04 -4.36 7.87
C PRO A 355 19.82 -2.85 8.09
N THR A 356 19.24 -2.15 7.12
CA THR A 356 18.98 -0.72 7.17
C THR A 356 17.61 -0.36 7.75
N ASN A 357 16.77 -1.35 8.05
CA ASN A 357 15.39 -1.14 8.47
C ASN A 357 15.24 -1.33 9.98
N ASP A 358 14.67 -0.33 10.65
CA ASP A 358 14.30 -0.43 12.07
C ASP A 358 13.14 -1.42 12.25
N GLU A 359 13.04 -2.09 13.40
CA GLU A 359 11.88 -2.94 13.69
C GLU A 359 10.60 -2.08 13.81
N PRO A 360 9.49 -2.43 13.12
CA PRO A 360 8.25 -1.70 13.25
C PRO A 360 7.59 -1.95 14.62
N LEU A 361 7.36 -0.87 15.37
CA LEU A 361 6.73 -0.87 16.68
C LEU A 361 5.24 -0.47 16.59
N GLY A 362 4.38 -1.09 17.40
CA GLY A 362 2.95 -0.73 17.48
C GLY A 362 1.98 -1.74 16.86
N TRP A 363 2.46 -2.79 16.17
CA TRP A 363 1.59 -3.84 15.63
C TRP A 363 0.70 -4.55 16.67
N GLU A 364 1.03 -4.50 17.96
CA GLU A 364 0.19 -5.00 19.06
C GLU A 364 -1.15 -4.26 19.18
N THR A 365 -1.26 -3.07 18.58
CA THR A 365 -2.45 -2.22 18.63
C THR A 365 -3.25 -2.19 17.33
N GLN A 366 -2.93 -3.12 16.41
CA GLN A 366 -3.64 -3.21 15.15
C GLN A 366 -5.13 -3.51 15.31
N ILE A 367 -5.90 -3.18 14.28
CA ILE A 367 -7.30 -3.59 14.15
C ILE A 367 -7.43 -5.10 14.43
N ARG A 368 -8.38 -5.45 15.29
CA ARG A 368 -8.62 -6.84 15.70
C ARG A 368 -9.14 -7.69 14.56
N ASN A 369 -9.01 -9.00 14.75
CA ASN A 369 -9.50 -9.99 13.80
C ASN A 369 -10.98 -9.81 13.51
N ASP A 370 -11.29 -9.70 12.22
CA ASP A 370 -12.65 -9.73 11.72
C ASP A 370 -12.73 -10.36 10.32
N LEU A 371 -13.94 -10.75 9.92
CA LEU A 371 -14.21 -11.37 8.64
C LEU A 371 -14.28 -10.33 7.52
N VAL A 372 -13.60 -10.61 6.41
CA VAL A 372 -13.72 -9.86 5.16
C VAL A 372 -14.70 -10.58 4.24
N LEU A 373 -15.80 -9.91 3.90
CA LEU A 373 -16.77 -10.27 2.89
C LEU A 373 -17.17 -9.01 2.12
N ASN A 374 -16.71 -8.89 0.87
CA ASN A 374 -17.12 -7.80 -0.01
C ASN A 374 -17.75 -8.34 -1.30
N TYR A 375 -18.67 -7.57 -1.86
CA TYR A 375 -19.13 -7.70 -3.23
C TYR A 375 -18.84 -6.39 -3.96
N SER A 376 -18.19 -6.47 -5.12
CA SER A 376 -17.83 -5.31 -5.93
C SER A 376 -18.35 -5.44 -7.35
N VAL A 377 -18.69 -4.31 -7.96
CA VAL A 377 -19.07 -4.18 -9.37
C VAL A 377 -18.31 -3.01 -9.97
N ASN A 378 -17.75 -3.18 -11.17
CA ASN A 378 -17.09 -2.14 -11.95
C ASN A 378 -17.63 -2.15 -13.37
N LEU A 379 -18.15 -1.01 -13.82
CA LEU A 379 -18.62 -0.79 -15.18
C LEU A 379 -17.67 0.19 -15.87
N GLN A 380 -17.19 -0.17 -17.05
CA GLN A 380 -16.33 0.68 -17.88
C GLN A 380 -16.99 0.92 -19.23
N LYS A 381 -16.89 2.14 -19.73
CA LYS A 381 -17.33 2.56 -21.05
C LYS A 381 -16.15 3.16 -21.81
N GLN A 382 -15.81 2.55 -22.94
CA GLN A 382 -14.82 3.10 -23.88
C GLN A 382 -15.39 4.38 -24.50
N LEU A 383 -14.73 5.50 -24.22
CA LEU A 383 -15.07 6.82 -24.76
C LEU A 383 -14.32 7.09 -26.06
N LEU A 384 -13.08 6.63 -26.15
CA LEU A 384 -12.22 6.81 -27.30
C LEU A 384 -11.46 5.51 -27.59
N LYS A 385 -11.41 5.15 -28.87
CA LYS A 385 -10.60 4.06 -29.41
C LYS A 385 -9.83 4.54 -30.64
N SER A 386 -8.51 4.45 -30.58
CA SER A 386 -7.60 4.71 -31.67
C SER A 386 -6.53 3.61 -31.72
N THR A 387 -5.72 3.58 -32.78
CA THR A 387 -4.66 2.59 -32.96
C THR A 387 -3.64 2.59 -31.81
N ASN A 388 -3.40 3.77 -31.23
CA ASN A 388 -2.34 4.00 -30.24
C ASN A 388 -2.85 4.61 -28.93
N ALA A 389 -4.17 4.75 -28.76
CA ALA A 389 -4.75 5.35 -27.56
C ALA A 389 -6.16 4.83 -27.30
N GLU A 390 -6.49 4.57 -26.04
CA GLU A 390 -7.86 4.29 -25.60
C GLU A 390 -8.16 5.06 -24.31
N ILE A 391 -9.40 5.53 -24.18
CA ILE A 391 -9.90 6.22 -22.99
C ILE A 391 -11.18 5.53 -22.54
N TYR A 392 -11.29 5.29 -21.24
CA TYR A 392 -12.42 4.63 -20.59
C TYR A 392 -12.93 5.48 -19.45
N ALA A 393 -14.22 5.82 -19.44
CA ALA A 393 -14.89 6.19 -18.21
C ALA A 393 -15.23 4.92 -17.42
N HIS A 394 -15.25 5.00 -16.10
CA HIS A 394 -15.68 3.90 -15.27
C HIS A 394 -16.45 4.38 -14.04
N GLY A 395 -17.29 3.50 -13.52
CA GLY A 395 -17.90 3.62 -12.21
C GLY A 395 -17.81 2.28 -11.49
N ASP A 396 -17.62 2.32 -10.17
CA ASP A 396 -17.61 1.14 -9.33
C ASP A 396 -18.38 1.33 -8.03
N ALA A 397 -18.81 0.21 -7.47
CA ALA A 397 -19.38 0.15 -6.15
C ALA A 397 -18.87 -1.10 -5.44
N THR A 398 -18.57 -0.97 -4.16
CA THR A 398 -18.21 -2.07 -3.28
C THR A 398 -19.06 -1.97 -2.03
N LEU A 399 -19.65 -3.09 -1.62
CA LEU A 399 -20.39 -3.22 -0.38
C LEU A 399 -19.85 -4.43 0.38
N GLY A 400 -19.57 -4.25 1.66
CA GLY A 400 -19.07 -5.34 2.47
C GLY A 400 -18.45 -4.90 3.78
N THR A 401 -17.76 -5.86 4.41
CA THR A 401 -17.22 -5.74 5.76
C THR A 401 -15.80 -5.20 5.82
N LEU A 402 -15.10 -5.14 4.69
CA LEU A 402 -13.82 -4.45 4.58
C LEU A 402 -14.00 -3.02 4.06
N HIS A 403 -14.83 -2.85 3.02
CA HIS A 403 -15.10 -1.54 2.43
C HIS A 403 -16.56 -1.39 2.02
N THR A 404 -17.11 -0.19 2.21
CA THR A 404 -18.32 0.28 1.52
C THR A 404 -18.01 1.60 0.83
N ARG A 405 -18.00 1.60 -0.50
CA ARG A 405 -17.66 2.79 -1.29
C ARG A 405 -18.30 2.75 -2.67
N ALA A 406 -18.39 3.92 -3.29
CA ALA A 406 -18.68 4.07 -4.70
C ALA A 406 -17.60 4.95 -5.35
N GLY A 407 -17.27 4.69 -6.61
CA GLY A 407 -16.22 5.37 -7.34
C GLY A 407 -16.65 5.72 -8.76
N MET A 408 -16.07 6.79 -9.30
CA MET A 408 -16.13 7.09 -10.73
C MET A 408 -14.83 7.71 -11.19
N GLY A 409 -14.45 7.46 -12.44
CA GLY A 409 -13.18 7.95 -12.94
C GLY A 409 -12.97 7.73 -14.43
N ILE A 410 -11.77 8.08 -14.87
CA ILE A 410 -11.30 7.92 -16.24
C ILE A 410 -9.96 7.21 -16.21
N ASN A 411 -9.80 6.22 -17.10
CA ASN A 411 -8.54 5.56 -17.36
C ASN A 411 -8.15 5.81 -18.82
N ALA A 412 -6.88 6.02 -19.07
CA ALA A 412 -6.31 6.19 -20.40
C ALA A 412 -5.08 5.30 -20.57
N ILE A 413 -4.90 4.80 -21.78
CA ILE A 413 -3.73 4.05 -22.20
C ILE A 413 -3.27 4.60 -23.54
N ALA A 414 -1.96 4.78 -23.71
CA ALA A 414 -1.36 5.23 -24.96
C ALA A 414 -0.05 4.50 -25.25
N GLY A 415 0.18 4.14 -26.51
CA GLY A 415 1.38 3.41 -26.94
C GLY A 415 1.07 2.35 -28.01
N LEU A 416 1.89 1.31 -28.05
CA LEU A 416 1.69 0.15 -28.92
C LEU A 416 1.07 -0.97 -28.08
N PHE A 417 -0.21 -1.27 -28.24
CA PHE A 417 -0.87 -2.32 -27.44
C PHE A 417 -1.97 -3.03 -28.23
N ALA A 418 -2.39 -4.19 -27.74
CA ALA A 418 -3.60 -4.85 -28.21
C ALA A 418 -4.83 -4.20 -27.54
N PRO A 419 -5.94 -3.98 -28.27
CA PRO A 419 -7.12 -3.32 -27.72
C PRO A 419 -7.57 -3.87 -26.37
N GLY A 420 -8.01 -2.97 -25.49
CA GLY A 420 -8.39 -3.31 -24.12
C GLY A 420 -9.61 -4.22 -24.05
N LEU A 421 -10.60 -4.00 -24.92
CA LEU A 421 -11.80 -4.82 -25.07
C LEU A 421 -11.58 -5.94 -26.11
N THR A 422 -12.03 -7.15 -25.78
CA THR A 422 -11.94 -8.30 -26.67
C THR A 422 -13.12 -8.28 -27.65
N ASN A 423 -12.83 -8.21 -28.96
CA ASN A 423 -13.86 -8.28 -29.99
C ASN A 423 -14.58 -9.63 -29.96
N LEU A 424 -15.85 -9.64 -30.41
CA LEU A 424 -16.54 -10.90 -30.65
C LEU A 424 -15.81 -11.70 -31.74
N PRO A 425 -15.55 -12.99 -31.50
CA PRO A 425 -14.85 -13.81 -32.47
C PRO A 425 -15.73 -14.14 -33.67
N LYS A 426 -15.16 -14.12 -34.89
CA LYS A 426 -15.74 -14.82 -36.05
C LYS A 426 -15.29 -16.28 -36.04
N ASP A 427 -14.11 -16.56 -35.51
CA ASP A 427 -13.56 -17.91 -35.30
C ASP A 427 -12.73 -18.02 -34.00
N TYR A 428 -12.31 -19.23 -33.63
CA TYR A 428 -11.49 -19.43 -32.42
C TYR A 428 -10.18 -18.63 -32.40
N SER A 429 -9.56 -18.40 -33.57
CA SER A 429 -8.32 -17.62 -33.68
C SER A 429 -8.54 -16.17 -33.24
N ASP A 430 -9.71 -15.60 -33.48
CA ASP A 430 -10.04 -14.23 -33.04
C ASP A 430 -10.13 -14.08 -31.51
N LEU A 431 -10.44 -15.16 -30.78
CA LEU A 431 -10.40 -15.17 -29.30
C LEU A 431 -8.96 -15.17 -28.77
N GLN A 432 -7.98 -15.59 -29.57
CA GLN A 432 -6.58 -15.40 -29.25
C GLN A 432 -6.23 -13.96 -29.62
N LYS A 433 -6.31 -13.04 -28.63
CA LYS A 433 -5.96 -11.61 -28.77
C LYS A 433 -4.82 -11.46 -29.78
N VAL A 434 -5.02 -10.61 -30.80
CA VAL A 434 -4.01 -10.24 -31.81
C VAL A 434 -2.66 -10.10 -31.12
N GLN A 435 -1.81 -11.14 -31.24
CA GLN A 435 -0.56 -11.18 -30.51
C GLN A 435 0.40 -10.25 -31.21
N ARG A 436 0.46 -9.00 -30.75
CA ARG A 436 1.62 -8.17 -30.99
C ARG A 436 2.77 -8.76 -30.19
N ASP A 437 3.87 -9.06 -30.87
CA ASP A 437 5.10 -9.52 -30.23
C ASP A 437 5.53 -8.53 -29.15
N TRP A 438 5.48 -7.23 -29.46
CA TRP A 438 5.73 -6.16 -28.51
C TRP A 438 4.47 -5.36 -28.23
N GLN A 439 4.25 -5.09 -26.94
CA GLN A 439 3.32 -4.07 -26.48
C GLN A 439 4.02 -3.23 -25.43
N TYR A 440 3.84 -1.92 -25.46
CA TYR A 440 4.40 -1.00 -24.49
C TYR A 440 3.68 0.33 -24.55
N GLY A 441 3.76 1.08 -23.47
CA GLY A 441 3.13 2.39 -23.42
C GLY A 441 3.01 2.92 -22.01
N ILE A 442 2.21 3.97 -21.91
CA ILE A 442 1.81 4.61 -20.67
C ILE A 442 0.35 4.26 -20.36
N ARG A 443 0.04 4.15 -19.08
CA ARG A 443 -1.31 4.00 -18.56
C ARG A 443 -1.48 4.95 -17.39
N GLY A 444 -2.65 5.55 -17.26
CA GLY A 444 -2.96 6.38 -16.12
C GLY A 444 -4.45 6.58 -15.95
N GLY A 445 -4.82 7.10 -14.81
CA GLY A 445 -6.22 7.36 -14.51
C GLY A 445 -6.41 8.20 -13.28
N LEU A 446 -7.61 8.75 -13.19
CA LEU A 446 -8.11 9.58 -12.09
C LEU A 446 -9.46 9.02 -11.66
N GLU A 447 -9.66 8.86 -10.36
CA GLU A 447 -10.87 8.32 -9.76
C GLU A 447 -11.25 9.18 -8.54
N PHE A 448 -12.55 9.44 -8.38
CA PHE A 448 -13.12 10.04 -7.19
C PHE A 448 -13.98 9.00 -6.47
N ARG A 449 -13.76 8.85 -5.17
CA ARG A 449 -14.37 7.83 -4.33
C ARG A 449 -15.21 8.46 -3.25
N LEU A 450 -16.46 8.03 -3.13
CA LEU A 450 -17.33 8.28 -1.99
C LEU A 450 -17.16 7.14 -0.98
N ILE A 451 -16.64 7.44 0.20
CA ILE A 451 -16.31 6.46 1.24
C ILE A 451 -17.44 6.39 2.28
N GLY A 452 -18.17 5.28 2.29
CA GLY A 452 -19.16 4.97 3.31
C GLY A 452 -18.52 4.32 4.55
N TYR A 453 -17.62 3.37 4.34
CA TYR A 453 -16.97 2.63 5.41
C TYR A 453 -15.62 2.05 4.97
N ASP A 454 -14.64 2.08 5.88
CA ASP A 454 -13.34 1.44 5.70
C ASP A 454 -12.90 0.76 7.00
N ALA A 455 -12.86 -0.57 7.02
CA ALA A 455 -12.49 -1.33 8.23
C ALA A 455 -11.00 -1.18 8.60
N THR A 456 -10.13 -0.79 7.68
CA THR A 456 -8.71 -0.52 7.96
C THR A 456 -8.50 0.76 8.76
N LEU A 457 -9.48 1.65 8.73
CA LEU A 457 -9.50 2.90 9.51
C LEU A 457 -10.43 2.78 10.72
N GLN A 458 -11.60 2.18 10.53
CA GLN A 458 -12.72 2.23 11.49
C GLN A 458 -12.89 0.92 12.30
N GLY A 459 -12.04 -0.08 12.06
CA GLY A 459 -12.16 -1.42 12.64
C GLY A 459 -13.34 -2.22 12.08
N GLY A 460 -13.34 -3.54 12.31
CA GLY A 460 -14.27 -4.50 11.71
C GLY A 460 -15.77 -4.30 12.06
N ILE A 461 -16.68 -4.91 11.30
CA ILE A 461 -18.14 -4.81 11.50
C ILE A 461 -18.63 -5.76 12.60
N PHE A 462 -18.11 -6.98 12.67
CA PHE A 462 -18.55 -7.98 13.65
C PHE A 462 -17.73 -7.91 14.94
N ASN A 463 -16.46 -7.52 14.85
CA ASN A 463 -15.58 -7.31 15.99
C ASN A 463 -15.29 -5.82 16.21
N LYS A 464 -15.81 -5.28 17.32
CA LYS A 464 -15.65 -3.87 17.71
C LYS A 464 -14.60 -3.63 18.80
N GLU A 465 -13.92 -4.67 19.28
CA GLU A 465 -12.98 -4.62 20.40
C GLU A 465 -11.58 -4.10 20.01
N ASN A 466 -11.53 -3.01 19.23
CA ASN A 466 -10.28 -2.40 18.80
C ASN A 466 -9.71 -1.51 19.90
N ILE A 467 -8.38 -1.54 20.10
CA ILE A 467 -7.71 -0.62 21.02
C ILE A 467 -7.90 0.83 20.55
N TYR A 468 -7.82 1.03 19.24
CA TYR A 468 -8.01 2.31 18.59
C TYR A 468 -8.50 2.10 17.15
N ALA A 469 -9.45 2.94 16.74
CA ALA A 469 -9.97 3.03 15.40
C ALA A 469 -10.61 4.41 15.22
N LEU A 470 -10.59 4.92 13.99
CA LEU A 470 -11.18 6.20 13.64
C LEU A 470 -12.72 6.11 13.64
N LYS A 471 -13.34 7.17 14.13
CA LYS A 471 -14.78 7.35 14.14
C LYS A 471 -15.29 7.76 12.76
N PRO A 472 -16.57 7.51 12.44
CA PRO A 472 -17.17 7.93 11.18
C PRO A 472 -17.00 9.41 10.84
N GLU A 473 -16.94 10.28 11.84
CA GLU A 473 -16.80 11.74 11.64
C GLU A 473 -15.37 12.14 11.28
N GLU A 474 -14.38 11.28 11.50
CA GLU A 474 -12.96 11.53 11.23
C GLU A 474 -12.56 11.09 9.81
N ILE A 475 -13.42 10.31 9.13
CA ILE A 475 -13.17 9.81 7.78
C ILE A 475 -13.46 10.87 6.72
N GLU A 476 -12.55 10.99 5.76
CA GLU A 476 -12.79 11.79 4.56
C GLU A 476 -13.75 11.04 3.62
N ARG A 477 -14.92 11.64 3.40
CA ARG A 477 -15.98 10.99 2.62
C ARG A 477 -15.71 11.06 1.13
N MET A 478 -14.84 11.95 0.68
CA MET A 478 -14.46 12.09 -0.71
C MET A 478 -12.95 11.96 -0.85
N VAL A 479 -12.51 10.93 -1.54
CA VAL A 479 -11.09 10.65 -1.76
C VAL A 479 -10.80 10.65 -3.26
N ALA A 480 -9.81 11.45 -3.67
CA ALA A 480 -9.29 11.44 -5.02
C ALA A 480 -8.10 10.47 -5.12
N ALA A 481 -8.11 9.62 -6.13
CA ALA A 481 -7.04 8.68 -6.43
C ALA A 481 -6.54 8.89 -7.85
N MET A 482 -5.23 8.92 -8.04
CA MET A 482 -4.60 9.00 -9.36
C MET A 482 -3.54 7.92 -9.49
N HIS A 483 -3.35 7.40 -10.69
CA HIS A 483 -2.21 6.56 -11.00
C HIS A 483 -1.63 6.90 -12.36
N LEU A 484 -0.31 6.72 -12.49
CA LEU A 484 0.42 6.87 -13.73
C LEU A 484 1.51 5.80 -13.79
N GLY A 485 1.65 5.13 -14.91
CA GLY A 485 2.60 4.05 -15.06
C GLY A 485 2.99 3.75 -16.49
N ILE A 486 4.06 2.97 -16.61
CA ILE A 486 4.55 2.41 -17.85
C ILE A 486 4.36 0.90 -17.84
N PHE A 487 4.19 0.31 -19.02
CA PHE A 487 4.17 -1.13 -19.18
C PHE A 487 4.95 -1.54 -20.43
N ALA A 488 5.45 -2.77 -20.40
CA ALA A 488 6.03 -3.44 -21.55
C ALA A 488 5.67 -4.92 -21.48
N ARG A 489 5.35 -5.50 -22.62
CA ARG A 489 5.04 -6.91 -22.79
C ARG A 489 5.71 -7.43 -24.05
N TYR A 490 6.44 -8.51 -23.90
CA TYR A 490 6.96 -9.29 -25.01
C TYR A 490 6.31 -10.66 -25.03
N ARG A 491 5.47 -10.91 -26.04
CA ARG A 491 4.68 -12.13 -26.21
C ARG A 491 3.87 -12.49 -24.96
N LYS A 492 4.36 -13.46 -24.19
CA LYS A 492 3.72 -14.03 -23.00
C LYS A 492 4.08 -13.29 -21.73
N LEU A 493 5.20 -12.59 -21.69
CA LEU A 493 5.74 -11.95 -20.50
C LEU A 493 5.46 -10.45 -20.50
N GLY A 494 4.92 -9.93 -19.40
CA GLY A 494 4.66 -8.52 -19.18
C GLY A 494 5.28 -8.01 -17.89
N ILE A 495 5.72 -6.75 -17.91
CA ILE A 495 6.14 -5.98 -16.75
C ILE A 495 5.42 -4.63 -16.75
N SER A 496 5.11 -4.12 -15.58
CA SER A 496 4.60 -2.77 -15.42
C SER A 496 5.11 -2.12 -14.15
N ILE A 497 5.27 -0.80 -14.20
CA ILE A 497 5.66 0.03 -13.07
C ILE A 497 4.66 1.17 -13.00
N SER A 498 4.11 1.46 -11.82
CA SER A 498 3.11 2.52 -11.65
C SER A 498 3.34 3.26 -10.34
N GLN A 499 3.09 4.56 -10.38
CA GLN A 499 3.02 5.43 -9.21
C GLN A 499 1.54 5.72 -8.94
N TYR A 500 1.13 5.57 -7.68
CA TYR A 500 -0.18 5.94 -7.21
C TYR A 500 -0.08 7.19 -6.33
N TYR A 501 -1.17 7.94 -6.32
CA TYR A 501 -1.44 9.09 -5.47
C TYR A 501 -2.83 8.94 -4.88
N LEU A 502 -2.99 9.29 -3.61
CA LEU A 502 -4.25 9.31 -2.91
C LEU A 502 -4.33 10.60 -2.08
N SER A 503 -5.46 11.30 -2.15
CA SER A 503 -5.77 12.39 -1.21
C SER A 503 -5.92 11.83 0.22
N PRO A 504 -5.96 12.68 1.26
CA PRO A 504 -6.24 12.22 2.62
C PRO A 504 -7.48 11.32 2.72
N GLU A 505 -7.36 10.23 3.49
CA GLU A 505 -8.46 9.27 3.75
C GLU A 505 -9.23 9.58 5.04
N PHE A 506 -8.68 10.43 5.89
CA PHE A 506 -9.22 10.92 7.15
C PHE A 506 -8.71 12.35 7.39
N LYS A 507 -9.43 13.12 8.20
CA LYS A 507 -9.25 14.59 8.32
C LYS A 507 -7.82 14.99 8.67
N GLU A 508 -7.22 14.24 9.58
CA GLU A 508 -5.86 14.52 10.10
C GLU A 508 -4.79 13.82 9.25
N GLY A 509 -5.24 13.04 8.26
CA GLY A 509 -4.43 12.30 7.32
C GLY A 509 -3.77 13.19 6.29
N LYS A 510 -2.70 12.68 5.70
CA LYS A 510 -1.97 13.35 4.62
C LYS A 510 -2.23 12.63 3.30
N GLN A 511 -1.95 13.32 2.20
CA GLN A 511 -1.88 12.69 0.90
C GLN A 511 -0.82 11.58 0.90
N HIS A 512 -1.07 10.48 0.17
CA HIS A 512 -0.22 9.32 0.12
C HIS A 512 0.25 9.00 -1.30
N LEU A 513 1.45 8.44 -1.42
CA LEU A 513 2.03 7.97 -2.66
C LEU A 513 2.67 6.61 -2.45
N TRP A 514 2.50 5.70 -3.40
CA TRP A 514 3.20 4.42 -3.40
C TRP A 514 3.50 3.93 -4.81
N GLY A 515 4.52 3.08 -4.93
CA GLY A 515 4.90 2.42 -6.16
C GLY A 515 4.29 1.03 -6.26
N GLN A 516 4.05 0.59 -7.49
CA GLN A 516 3.64 -0.77 -7.83
C GLN A 516 4.51 -1.32 -8.93
N ILE A 517 4.96 -2.56 -8.77
CA ILE A 517 5.60 -3.36 -9.80
C ILE A 517 4.71 -4.55 -10.10
N GLY A 518 4.39 -4.75 -11.37
CA GLY A 518 3.57 -5.86 -11.84
C GLY A 518 4.36 -6.76 -12.79
N LEU A 519 4.21 -8.07 -12.64
CA LEU A 519 4.70 -9.10 -13.54
C LEU A 519 3.51 -9.93 -14.04
N GLU A 520 3.53 -10.26 -15.32
CA GLU A 520 2.47 -11.04 -15.95
C GLU A 520 3.04 -12.13 -16.85
N TYR A 521 2.42 -13.31 -16.82
CA TYR A 521 2.63 -14.37 -17.78
C TYR A 521 1.29 -14.87 -18.34
N GLY A 522 1.04 -14.66 -19.64
CA GLY A 522 -0.17 -15.09 -20.33
C GLY A 522 0.11 -16.07 -21.46
N TRP A 523 -0.71 -17.12 -21.62
CA TRP A 523 -0.52 -18.12 -22.67
C TRP A 523 -1.81 -18.67 -23.27
#